data_AF-A0A4U6SV10-F1
#
_entry.id   AF-A0A4U6SV10-F1
#
_cell.length_a   1.000
_cell.length_b   1.000
_cell.length_c   1.000
_cell.angle_alpha   90.00
_cell.angle_beta   90.00
_cell.angle_gamma   90.00
#
_symmetry.space_group_name_H-M   'P 1'
#
loop_
_entity.id
_entity.type
_entity.pdbx_description
1 polymer ?
#
loop_
_entity_poly.entity_id
_entity_poly.type
_entity_poly.pdbx_seq_one_letter_code
_entity_poly.pdbx_strand_id
1 'polypeptide(L)'
;MAIMAAQKSVILYPSLGVGHLNPMVELAKLFLRRGLAVVITVVDSPDKDSVSADAIARLAAANPDIAFHLLPVPFCGREDYPHAVMRIMDVMRVANPALREFLMGALPDVEALVLDMFCADALDVAAELGIPSYFFFASALGYLAIMLRLPEYYPAAPSPIKDMPETVLHFPGVPPIRALDMAATLQDRDSDIAKARLAQCTRMLEARGILVNSFDRLESRALEALRCGLCTPRRSTPSVHCIGSLVLPGNTGGISERHACLEWLDTQPDRSVVFFGFAQELSISLALSNSTRA
;
A
#
# COMPACT_ATOMS: atom_id res chain seq x y z
N MET A 1 -19.72 -20.72 -34.14
CA MET A 1 -18.63 -20.81 -33.16
C MET A 1 -18.05 -19.43 -32.98
N ALA A 2 -18.44 -18.72 -31.92
CA ALA A 2 -17.78 -17.48 -31.56
C ALA A 2 -16.41 -17.85 -30.99
N ILE A 3 -15.35 -17.35 -31.60
CA ILE A 3 -14.01 -17.40 -31.02
C ILE A 3 -14.13 -16.54 -29.75
N MET A 4 -14.19 -17.15 -28.57
CA MET A 4 -14.03 -16.42 -27.31
C MET A 4 -12.61 -15.84 -27.36
N ALA A 5 -12.51 -14.53 -27.61
CA ALA A 5 -11.24 -13.83 -27.48
C ALA A 5 -10.70 -14.08 -26.07
N ALA A 6 -9.43 -14.42 -25.95
CA ALA A 6 -8.78 -14.59 -24.65
C ALA A 6 -8.99 -13.30 -23.84
N GLN A 7 -9.56 -13.44 -22.64
CA GLN A 7 -9.94 -12.30 -21.83
C GLN A 7 -8.68 -11.76 -21.15
N LYS A 8 -8.23 -10.59 -21.62
CA LYS A 8 -7.14 -9.83 -21.03
C LYS A 8 -7.33 -9.64 -19.52
N SER A 9 -6.27 -9.87 -18.76
CA SER A 9 -6.26 -9.87 -17.31
C SER A 9 -5.29 -8.84 -16.73
N VAL A 10 -5.64 -8.32 -15.55
CA VAL A 10 -4.75 -7.51 -14.71
C VAL A 10 -4.49 -8.29 -13.44
N ILE A 11 -3.22 -8.41 -13.06
CA ILE A 11 -2.81 -9.07 -11.83
C ILE A 11 -2.54 -8.00 -10.78
N LEU A 12 -3.19 -8.11 -9.62
CA LEU A 12 -2.96 -7.23 -8.47
C LEU A 12 -2.16 -7.97 -7.42
N TYR A 13 -1.08 -7.36 -6.94
CA TYR A 13 -0.16 -7.95 -5.96
C TYR A 13 -0.11 -7.09 -4.69
N PRO A 14 -1.08 -7.23 -3.78
CA PRO A 14 -1.08 -6.60 -2.46
C PRO A 14 0.09 -7.07 -1.59
N SER A 15 0.60 -6.18 -0.74
CA SER A 15 1.43 -6.60 0.39
C SER A 15 0.59 -7.19 1.53
N LEU A 16 1.26 -7.59 2.61
CA LEU A 16 0.61 -8.15 3.80
C LEU A 16 -0.36 -7.16 4.46
N GLY A 17 -1.35 -7.69 5.19
CA GLY A 17 -2.34 -6.92 5.93
C GLY A 17 -3.60 -6.50 5.14
N VAL A 18 -4.75 -6.49 5.82
CA VAL A 18 -6.05 -6.12 5.21
C VAL A 18 -6.11 -4.66 4.74
N GLY A 19 -5.27 -3.78 5.30
CA GLY A 19 -5.14 -2.39 4.87
C GLY A 19 -4.63 -2.24 3.44
N HIS A 20 -3.92 -3.25 2.91
CA HIS A 20 -3.43 -3.30 1.54
C HIS A 20 -4.37 -4.11 0.64
N LEU A 21 -4.89 -5.23 1.16
CA LEU A 21 -5.80 -6.10 0.40
C LEU A 21 -7.15 -5.42 0.10
N ASN A 22 -7.76 -4.74 1.07
CA ASN A 22 -9.09 -4.14 0.89
C ASN A 22 -9.11 -3.08 -0.23
N PRO A 23 -8.17 -2.10 -0.28
CA PRO A 23 -8.10 -1.18 -1.41
C PRO A 23 -7.81 -1.87 -2.75
N MET A 24 -7.03 -2.96 -2.77
CA MET A 24 -6.80 -3.75 -3.99
C MET A 24 -8.08 -4.42 -4.49
N VAL A 25 -8.95 -4.90 -3.60
CA VAL A 25 -10.28 -5.43 -3.98
C VAL A 25 -11.15 -4.34 -4.62
N GLU A 26 -11.13 -3.12 -4.08
CA GLU A 26 -11.87 -2.00 -4.70
C GLU A 26 -11.28 -1.57 -6.05
N LEU A 27 -9.95 -1.63 -6.19
CA LEU A 27 -9.28 -1.42 -7.46
C LEU A 27 -9.65 -2.52 -8.48
N ALA A 28 -9.71 -3.77 -8.07
CA ALA A 28 -10.14 -4.87 -8.94
C ALA A 28 -11.53 -4.63 -9.52
N LYS A 29 -12.48 -4.15 -8.70
CA LYS A 29 -13.82 -3.79 -9.18
C LYS A 29 -13.81 -2.70 -10.27
N LEU A 30 -12.87 -1.75 -10.21
CA LEU A 30 -12.71 -0.76 -11.27
C LEU A 30 -12.28 -1.40 -12.59
N PHE A 31 -11.32 -2.32 -12.56
CA PHE A 31 -10.86 -3.03 -13.76
C PHE A 31 -11.94 -3.95 -14.34
N LEU A 32 -12.68 -4.66 -13.50
CA LEU A 32 -13.83 -5.47 -13.92
C LEU A 32 -14.89 -4.63 -14.65
N ARG A 33 -15.21 -3.44 -14.14
CA ARG A 33 -16.13 -2.49 -14.82
C ARG A 33 -15.63 -2.01 -16.18
N ARG A 34 -14.34 -2.19 -16.49
CA ARG A 34 -13.74 -1.89 -17.80
C ARG A 34 -13.59 -3.12 -18.69
N GLY A 35 -14.13 -4.27 -18.27
CA GLY A 35 -14.15 -5.51 -19.06
C GLY A 35 -12.86 -6.34 -18.97
N LEU A 36 -11.96 -6.02 -18.03
CA LEU A 36 -10.74 -6.80 -17.80
C LEU A 36 -11.00 -7.87 -16.75
N ALA A 37 -10.46 -9.08 -16.95
CA ALA A 37 -10.38 -10.07 -15.89
C ALA A 37 -9.40 -9.59 -14.81
N VAL A 38 -9.63 -9.97 -13.56
CA VAL A 38 -8.74 -9.58 -12.46
C VAL A 38 -8.41 -10.78 -11.59
N VAL A 39 -7.12 -10.95 -11.31
CA VAL A 39 -6.64 -11.88 -10.29
C VAL A 39 -5.88 -11.10 -9.22
N ILE A 40 -6.20 -11.35 -7.96
CA ILE A 40 -5.45 -10.83 -6.82
C ILE A 40 -4.56 -11.97 -6.30
N THR A 41 -3.24 -11.79 -6.37
CA THR A 41 -2.27 -12.73 -5.80
C THR A 41 -1.99 -12.38 -4.36
N VAL A 42 -2.34 -13.27 -3.43
CA VAL A 42 -2.18 -13.05 -1.99
C VAL A 42 -1.09 -13.98 -1.47
N VAL A 43 -0.10 -13.41 -0.80
CA VAL A 43 0.96 -14.21 -0.16
C VAL A 43 0.37 -14.98 1.01
N ASP A 44 0.51 -16.30 0.94
CA ASP A 44 0.17 -17.24 2.00
C ASP A 44 1.47 -17.64 2.72
N SER A 45 1.70 -16.98 3.86
CA SER A 45 2.87 -17.20 4.72
C SER A 45 2.43 -17.49 6.16
N PRO A 46 3.14 -18.37 6.88
CA PRO A 46 2.94 -18.56 8.32
C PRO A 46 3.37 -17.34 9.19
N ASP A 47 3.90 -16.27 8.59
CA ASP A 47 4.27 -15.04 9.29
C ASP A 47 3.05 -14.28 9.86
N LYS A 48 3.24 -13.59 11.00
CA LYS A 48 2.16 -12.97 11.80
C LYS A 48 1.29 -11.92 11.09
N ASP A 49 1.78 -11.30 10.02
CA ASP A 49 1.08 -10.21 9.33
C ASP A 49 0.33 -10.67 8.07
N SER A 50 0.41 -11.97 7.74
CA SER A 50 -0.31 -12.50 6.59
C SER A 50 -1.81 -12.31 6.78
N VAL A 51 -2.52 -12.07 5.68
CA VAL A 51 -3.97 -11.95 5.75
C VAL A 51 -4.54 -13.31 6.11
N SER A 52 -5.27 -13.40 7.22
CA SER A 52 -5.88 -14.67 7.67
C SER A 52 -6.71 -15.30 6.55
N ALA A 53 -6.66 -16.64 6.43
CA ALA A 53 -7.47 -17.40 5.48
C ALA A 53 -8.96 -17.02 5.54
N ASP A 54 -9.50 -16.80 6.74
CA ASP A 54 -10.89 -16.37 6.93
C ASP A 54 -11.20 -15.01 6.29
N ALA A 55 -10.27 -14.05 6.37
CA ALA A 55 -10.43 -12.74 5.75
C ALA A 55 -10.41 -12.84 4.22
N ILE A 56 -9.51 -13.66 3.66
CA ILE A 56 -9.45 -13.92 2.22
C ILE A 56 -10.74 -14.60 1.77
N ALA A 57 -11.20 -15.63 2.49
CA ALA A 57 -12.44 -16.34 2.18
C ALA A 57 -13.67 -15.42 2.21
N ARG A 58 -13.77 -14.53 3.21
CA ARG A 58 -14.85 -13.52 3.26
C ARG A 58 -14.79 -12.57 2.08
N LEU A 59 -13.61 -12.09 1.69
CA LEU A 59 -13.45 -11.20 0.54
C LEU A 59 -13.77 -11.92 -0.77
N ALA A 60 -13.33 -13.16 -0.96
CA ALA A 60 -13.66 -13.96 -2.13
C ALA A 60 -15.17 -14.22 -2.24
N ALA A 61 -15.83 -14.59 -1.14
CA ALA A 61 -17.28 -14.80 -1.11
C ALA A 61 -18.07 -13.52 -1.43
N ALA A 62 -17.59 -12.36 -0.96
CA ALA A 62 -18.22 -11.07 -1.25
C ALA A 62 -17.95 -10.55 -2.67
N ASN A 63 -16.98 -11.11 -3.40
CA ASN A 63 -16.54 -10.63 -4.70
C ASN A 63 -16.31 -11.80 -5.68
N PRO A 64 -17.36 -12.51 -6.11
CA PRO A 64 -17.26 -13.74 -6.89
C PRO A 64 -16.62 -13.56 -8.28
N ASP A 65 -16.65 -12.33 -8.83
CA ASP A 65 -16.04 -12.01 -10.13
C ASP A 65 -14.53 -11.71 -10.03
N ILE A 66 -13.96 -11.69 -8.82
CA ILE A 66 -12.52 -11.51 -8.59
C ILE A 66 -11.91 -12.87 -8.25
N ALA A 67 -10.90 -13.30 -9.03
CA ALA A 67 -10.12 -14.47 -8.68
C ALA A 67 -9.09 -14.12 -7.60
N PHE A 68 -9.03 -14.92 -6.53
CA PHE A 68 -7.97 -14.84 -5.52
C PHE A 68 -7.05 -16.04 -5.70
N HIS A 69 -5.75 -15.79 -5.82
CA HIS A 69 -4.74 -16.83 -5.96
C HIS A 69 -3.74 -16.76 -4.81
N LEU A 70 -3.62 -17.84 -4.04
CA LEU A 70 -2.67 -17.91 -2.94
C LEU A 70 -1.29 -18.27 -3.47
N LEU A 71 -0.29 -17.48 -3.10
CA LEU A 71 1.12 -17.77 -3.36
C LEU A 71 1.72 -18.39 -2.10
N PRO A 72 1.97 -19.71 -2.07
CA PRO A 72 2.55 -20.36 -0.89
C PRO A 72 4.01 -19.95 -0.74
N VAL A 73 4.36 -19.41 0.42
CA VAL A 73 5.72 -18.95 0.72
C VAL A 73 6.20 -19.61 2.01
N PRO A 74 7.40 -20.21 2.04
CA PRO A 74 7.93 -20.78 3.27
C PRO A 74 8.16 -19.66 4.30
N PHE A 75 8.12 -20.04 5.58
CA PHE A 75 8.47 -19.14 6.67
C PHE A 75 9.84 -18.48 6.41
N CYS A 76 9.90 -17.15 6.47
CA CYS A 76 11.12 -16.41 6.16
C CYS A 76 12.24 -16.63 7.21
N GLY A 77 11.95 -17.30 8.33
CA GLY A 77 12.96 -17.76 9.29
C GLY A 77 13.46 -16.67 10.25
N ARG A 78 12.96 -15.44 10.14
CA ARG A 78 13.44 -14.29 10.91
C ARG A 78 12.29 -13.72 11.75
N GLU A 79 12.31 -13.97 13.05
CA GLU A 79 11.30 -13.42 13.96
C GLU A 79 11.65 -11.99 14.44
N ASP A 80 12.96 -11.71 14.57
CA ASP A 80 13.49 -10.45 15.08
C ASP A 80 13.72 -9.44 13.95
N TYR A 81 12.63 -8.85 13.49
CA TYR A 81 12.68 -7.68 12.61
C TYR A 81 12.75 -6.39 13.42
N PRO A 82 13.63 -5.43 13.05
CA PRO A 82 13.70 -4.14 13.74
C PRO A 82 12.42 -3.30 13.54
N HIS A 83 11.63 -3.61 12.50
CA HIS A 83 10.37 -2.93 12.20
C HIS A 83 9.46 -3.82 11.34
N ALA A 84 8.13 -3.77 11.54
CA ALA A 84 7.16 -4.58 10.79
C ALA A 84 7.25 -4.38 9.26
N VAL A 85 7.41 -3.14 8.80
CA VAL A 85 7.65 -2.83 7.38
C VAL A 85 8.84 -3.58 6.77
N MET A 86 9.94 -3.80 7.53
CA MET A 86 11.07 -4.58 7.03
C MET A 86 10.68 -6.04 6.76
N ARG A 87 9.88 -6.61 7.66
CA ARG A 87 9.32 -7.96 7.51
C ARG A 87 8.42 -8.05 6.28
N ILE A 88 7.51 -7.10 6.11
CA ILE A 88 6.62 -7.06 4.94
C ILE A 88 7.44 -7.07 3.65
N MET A 89 8.42 -6.17 3.51
CA MET A 89 9.26 -6.10 2.32
C MET A 89 10.04 -7.40 2.07
N ASP A 90 10.61 -8.00 3.12
CA ASP A 90 11.34 -9.27 2.99
C ASP A 90 10.45 -10.44 2.57
N VAL A 91 9.26 -10.57 3.19
CA VAL A 91 8.29 -11.63 2.83
C VAL A 91 7.83 -11.46 1.38
N MET A 92 7.50 -10.23 0.96
CA MET A 92 7.10 -9.96 -0.42
C MET A 92 8.23 -10.27 -1.42
N ARG A 93 9.49 -9.99 -1.04
CA ARG A 93 10.66 -10.33 -1.84
C ARG A 93 10.87 -11.85 -1.96
N VAL A 94 10.68 -12.60 -0.87
CA VAL A 94 10.76 -14.08 -0.86
C VAL A 94 9.59 -14.71 -1.65
N ALA A 95 8.45 -14.03 -1.75
CA ALA A 95 7.30 -14.46 -2.52
C ALA A 95 7.46 -14.30 -4.06
N ASN A 96 8.41 -13.49 -4.52
CA ASN A 96 8.58 -13.18 -5.94
C ASN A 96 8.82 -14.39 -6.87
N PRO A 97 9.54 -15.46 -6.47
CA PRO A 97 9.63 -16.68 -7.27
C PRO A 97 8.27 -17.35 -7.51
N ALA A 98 7.40 -17.41 -6.49
CA ALA A 98 6.04 -17.95 -6.63
C ALA A 98 5.17 -17.05 -7.52
N LEU A 99 5.28 -15.72 -7.38
CA LEU A 99 4.63 -14.77 -8.28
C LEU A 99 5.07 -14.99 -9.73
N ARG A 100 6.37 -15.18 -9.96
CA ARG A 100 6.93 -15.43 -11.29
C ARG A 100 6.35 -16.69 -11.92
N GLU A 101 6.33 -17.80 -11.19
CA GLU A 101 5.73 -19.07 -11.66
C GLU A 101 4.26 -18.91 -12.02
N PHE A 102 3.49 -18.22 -11.17
CA PHE A 102 2.09 -17.90 -11.45
C PHE A 102 1.93 -17.07 -12.74
N LEU A 103 2.70 -15.98 -12.89
CA LEU A 103 2.61 -15.11 -14.06
C LEU A 103 3.01 -15.84 -15.36
N MET A 104 4.02 -16.73 -15.31
CA MET A 104 4.37 -17.57 -16.46
C MET A 104 3.21 -18.45 -16.92
N GLY A 105 2.42 -18.99 -15.98
CA GLY A 105 1.24 -19.80 -16.30
C GLY A 105 0.04 -18.99 -16.81
N ALA A 106 -0.02 -17.69 -16.50
CA ALA A 106 -1.11 -16.80 -16.90
C ALA A 106 -0.85 -16.07 -18.24
N LEU A 107 0.38 -16.07 -18.74
CA LEU A 107 0.73 -15.48 -20.04
C LEU A 107 0.15 -16.32 -21.21
N PRO A 108 -0.20 -15.68 -22.34
CA PRO A 108 0.03 -14.28 -22.71
C PRO A 108 -1.08 -13.30 -22.27
N ASP A 109 -2.05 -13.75 -21.49
CA ASP A 109 -3.28 -13.00 -21.22
C ASP A 109 -3.12 -11.88 -20.17
N VAL A 110 -1.91 -11.66 -19.65
CA VAL A 110 -1.59 -10.64 -18.64
C VAL A 110 -1.24 -9.31 -19.31
N GLU A 111 -2.09 -8.30 -19.15
CA GLU A 111 -1.85 -6.94 -19.69
C GLU A 111 -0.99 -6.07 -18.77
N ALA A 112 -1.10 -6.28 -17.47
CA ALA A 112 -0.39 -5.47 -16.48
C ALA A 112 -0.29 -6.17 -15.12
N LEU A 113 0.78 -5.84 -14.40
CA LEU A 113 0.96 -6.15 -12.99
C LEU A 113 0.85 -4.87 -12.17
N VAL A 114 -0.07 -4.83 -11.21
CA VAL A 114 -0.23 -3.71 -10.28
C VAL A 114 0.30 -4.11 -8.91
N LEU A 115 1.40 -3.47 -8.52
CA LEU A 115 2.15 -3.74 -7.30
C LEU A 115 1.66 -2.84 -6.17
N ASP A 116 1.51 -3.39 -4.96
CA ASP A 116 1.45 -2.55 -3.77
C ASP A 116 2.76 -1.76 -3.59
N MET A 117 2.68 -0.62 -2.90
CA MET A 117 3.85 0.22 -2.59
C MET A 117 5.04 -0.58 -2.01
N PHE A 118 4.83 -1.59 -1.17
CA PHE A 118 5.88 -2.41 -0.55
C PHE A 118 6.43 -3.54 -1.43
N CYS A 119 5.90 -3.73 -2.64
CA CYS A 119 6.26 -4.84 -3.53
C CYS A 119 7.24 -4.43 -4.63
N ALA A 120 8.11 -3.44 -4.39
CA ALA A 120 8.95 -2.87 -5.43
C ALA A 120 9.90 -3.89 -6.09
N ASP A 121 10.30 -4.94 -5.37
CA ASP A 121 11.17 -5.98 -5.93
C ASP A 121 10.49 -6.86 -6.99
N ALA A 122 9.16 -6.88 -7.03
CA ALA A 122 8.43 -7.58 -8.09
C ALA A 122 8.49 -6.86 -9.45
N LEU A 123 9.06 -5.64 -9.52
CA LEU A 123 9.40 -5.01 -10.79
C LEU A 123 10.37 -5.86 -11.61
N ASP A 124 11.30 -6.57 -10.96
CA ASP A 124 12.26 -7.44 -11.64
C ASP A 124 11.55 -8.62 -12.31
N VAL A 125 10.56 -9.21 -11.64
CA VAL A 125 9.71 -10.28 -12.19
C VAL A 125 8.93 -9.78 -13.41
N ALA A 126 8.31 -8.60 -13.31
CA ALA A 126 7.58 -8.00 -14.42
C ALA A 126 8.51 -7.71 -15.61
N ALA A 127 9.70 -7.17 -15.37
CA ALA A 127 10.68 -6.89 -16.41
C ALA A 127 11.17 -8.17 -17.11
N GLU A 128 11.45 -9.24 -16.35
CA GLU A 128 11.86 -10.54 -16.90
C GLU A 128 10.79 -11.12 -17.84
N LEU A 129 9.51 -10.99 -17.46
CA LEU A 129 8.38 -11.52 -18.22
C LEU A 129 7.83 -10.55 -19.28
N GLY A 130 8.40 -9.34 -19.40
CA GLY A 130 7.94 -8.31 -20.34
C GLY A 130 6.55 -7.72 -20.02
N ILE A 131 6.11 -7.80 -18.76
CA ILE A 131 4.78 -7.34 -18.31
C ILE A 131 4.88 -5.86 -17.87
N PRO A 132 4.00 -4.96 -18.36
CA PRO A 132 3.92 -3.59 -17.86
C PRO A 132 3.56 -3.54 -16.38
N SER A 133 4.38 -2.88 -15.57
CA SER A 133 4.16 -2.75 -14.12
C SER A 133 3.73 -1.35 -13.70
N TYR A 134 2.79 -1.30 -12.76
CA TYR A 134 2.28 -0.07 -12.13
C TYR A 134 2.32 -0.23 -10.62
N PHE A 135 2.46 0.87 -9.88
CA PHE A 135 2.19 0.85 -8.44
C PHE A 135 0.76 1.26 -8.16
N PHE A 136 0.14 0.64 -7.16
CA PHE A 136 -1.00 1.17 -6.46
C PHE A 136 -0.55 1.66 -5.07
N PHE A 137 -0.61 2.97 -4.89
CA PHE A 137 -0.27 3.67 -3.67
C PHE A 137 -1.55 3.93 -2.88
N ALA A 138 -1.87 3.01 -1.97
CA ALA A 138 -3.04 3.09 -1.10
C ALA A 138 -2.86 4.08 0.07
N SER A 139 -2.27 5.25 -0.20
CA SER A 139 -2.00 6.32 0.76
C SER A 139 -2.10 7.69 0.07
N ALA A 140 -1.89 8.75 0.84
CA ALA A 140 -2.01 10.15 0.41
C ALA A 140 -1.00 10.54 -0.68
N LEU A 141 -1.42 11.43 -1.60
CA LEU A 141 -0.54 12.04 -2.61
C LEU A 141 0.61 12.81 -1.97
N GLY A 142 0.35 13.52 -0.87
CA GLY A 142 1.41 14.22 -0.14
C GLY A 142 2.50 13.26 0.36
N TYR A 143 2.10 12.07 0.81
CA TYR A 143 3.06 11.05 1.23
C TYR A 143 3.85 10.49 0.04
N LEU A 144 3.19 10.25 -1.10
CA LEU A 144 3.88 9.87 -2.34
C LEU A 144 4.91 10.94 -2.77
N ALA A 145 4.53 12.22 -2.74
CA ALA A 145 5.41 13.34 -3.08
C ALA A 145 6.67 13.38 -2.20
N ILE A 146 6.52 13.10 -0.90
CA ILE A 146 7.66 12.94 0.01
C ILE A 146 8.50 11.73 -0.42
N MET A 147 7.90 10.54 -0.57
CA MET A 147 8.62 9.30 -0.90
C MET A 147 9.47 9.45 -2.16
N LEU A 148 8.90 10.01 -3.23
CA LEU A 148 9.64 10.21 -4.49
C LEU A 148 10.76 11.25 -4.36
N ARG A 149 10.68 12.17 -3.39
CA ARG A 149 11.72 13.17 -3.11
C ARG A 149 12.85 12.65 -2.22
N LEU A 150 12.60 11.63 -1.40
CA LEU A 150 13.59 11.11 -0.44
C LEU A 150 14.91 10.65 -1.07
N PRO A 151 14.94 9.92 -2.20
CA PRO A 151 16.18 9.48 -2.85
C PRO A 151 17.19 10.60 -3.10
N GLU A 152 16.69 11.81 -3.37
CA GLU A 152 17.54 12.98 -3.57
C GLU A 152 17.79 13.79 -2.29
N TYR A 153 16.81 13.81 -1.37
CA TYR A 153 16.91 14.52 -0.11
C TYR A 153 17.93 13.89 0.84
N TYR A 154 17.90 12.57 1.02
CA TYR A 154 18.70 11.85 2.02
C TYR A 154 20.22 12.03 1.87
N PRO A 155 20.79 11.87 0.66
CA PRO A 155 22.22 12.07 0.44
C PRO A 155 22.67 13.53 0.65
N ALA A 156 21.76 14.48 0.48
CA ALA A 156 22.04 15.91 0.62
C ALA A 156 21.76 16.44 2.04
N ALA A 157 21.09 15.66 2.90
CA ALA A 157 20.74 16.07 4.25
C ALA A 157 22.01 16.19 5.14
N PRO A 158 22.12 17.25 5.96
CA PRO A 158 23.30 17.49 6.78
C PRO A 158 23.48 16.43 7.89
N SER A 159 22.38 15.87 8.40
CA SER A 159 22.38 14.84 9.43
C SER A 159 21.14 13.93 9.29
N PRO A 160 21.07 12.78 9.99
CA PRO A 160 19.86 11.99 10.10
C PRO A 160 18.67 12.80 10.63
N ILE A 161 17.45 12.47 10.21
CA ILE A 161 16.23 13.22 10.57
C ILE A 161 16.02 13.23 12.10
N LYS A 162 16.29 12.11 12.77
CA LYS A 162 16.21 11.99 14.23
C LYS A 162 17.10 12.98 15.00
N ASP A 163 18.20 13.41 14.39
CA ASP A 163 19.19 14.31 15.00
C ASP A 163 18.87 15.79 14.71
N MET A 164 17.70 16.06 14.11
CA MET A 164 17.23 17.39 13.73
C MET A 164 15.81 17.67 14.25
N PRO A 165 15.48 17.43 15.54
CA PRO A 165 14.09 17.45 16.04
C PRO A 165 13.37 18.79 15.85
N GLU A 166 14.11 19.90 15.87
CA GLU A 166 13.57 21.26 15.69
C GLU A 166 13.45 21.68 14.22
N THR A 167 13.95 20.87 13.28
CA THR A 167 13.95 21.21 11.87
C THR A 167 12.58 21.00 11.25
N VAL A 168 12.15 21.98 10.47
CA VAL A 168 10.96 21.89 9.62
C VAL A 168 11.40 21.54 8.19
N LEU A 169 10.86 20.44 7.68
CA LEU A 169 11.13 19.90 6.35
C LEU A 169 10.11 20.43 5.35
N HIS A 170 10.60 20.76 4.16
CA HIS A 170 9.79 21.28 3.06
C HIS A 170 9.88 20.34 1.87
N PHE A 171 8.73 19.81 1.46
CA PHE A 171 8.60 18.98 0.26
C PHE A 171 7.66 19.67 -0.75
N PRO A 172 7.91 19.54 -2.06
CA PRO A 172 7.05 20.14 -3.08
C PRO A 172 5.59 19.72 -2.94
N GLY A 173 4.68 20.69 -2.90
CA GLY A 173 3.24 20.44 -2.84
C GLY A 173 2.69 19.96 -1.49
N VAL A 174 3.54 19.78 -0.47
CA VAL A 174 3.17 19.28 0.86
C VAL A 174 3.28 20.40 1.91
N PRO A 175 2.39 20.47 2.91
CA PRO A 175 2.59 21.34 4.07
C PRO A 175 3.94 21.08 4.75
N PRO A 176 4.53 22.07 5.45
CA PRO A 176 5.75 21.85 6.21
C PRO A 176 5.55 20.75 7.27
N ILE A 177 6.55 19.88 7.43
CA ILE A 177 6.50 18.73 8.35
C ILE A 177 7.67 18.84 9.30
N ARG A 178 7.45 18.70 10.62
CA ARG A 178 8.58 18.63 11.55
C ARG A 178 9.36 17.34 11.31
N ALA A 179 10.67 17.39 11.42
CA ALA A 179 11.53 16.21 11.29
C ALA A 179 11.04 15.05 12.18
N LEU A 180 10.63 15.35 13.42
CA LEU A 180 10.09 14.36 14.36
C LEU A 180 8.79 13.68 13.89
N ASP A 181 7.98 14.35 13.06
CA ASP A 181 6.71 13.81 12.56
C ASP A 181 6.91 12.93 11.30
N MET A 182 8.13 12.83 10.77
CA MET A 182 8.43 11.90 9.68
C MET A 182 8.30 10.44 10.14
N ALA A 183 7.98 9.55 9.21
CA ALA A 183 7.78 8.13 9.51
C ALA A 183 9.00 7.53 10.27
N ALA A 184 8.76 6.70 11.28
CA ALA A 184 9.81 6.08 12.10
C ALA A 184 10.86 5.34 11.25
N THR A 185 10.43 4.70 10.17
CA THR A 185 11.29 4.00 9.19
C THR A 185 12.25 4.92 8.43
N LEU A 186 12.12 6.23 8.57
CA LEU A 186 12.88 7.27 7.88
C LEU A 186 13.76 8.08 8.85
N GLN A 187 13.53 7.97 10.16
CA GLN A 187 14.20 8.82 11.15
C GLN A 187 15.73 8.67 11.14
N ASP A 188 16.22 7.44 11.01
CA ASP A 188 17.65 7.12 11.01
C ASP A 188 18.09 6.63 9.63
N ARG A 189 18.73 7.49 8.82
CA ARG A 189 19.19 7.13 7.47
C ARG A 189 20.21 5.99 7.43
N ASP A 190 20.92 5.75 8.52
CA ASP A 190 21.96 4.73 8.60
C ASP A 190 21.39 3.36 9.01
N SER A 191 20.14 3.33 9.48
CA SER A 191 19.42 2.08 9.79
C SER A 191 19.10 1.27 8.54
N ASP A 192 19.04 -0.06 8.69
CA ASP A 192 18.73 -0.97 7.59
C ASP A 192 17.34 -0.71 6.99
N ILE A 193 16.35 -0.39 7.83
CA ILE A 193 15.00 -0.09 7.39
C ILE A 193 14.94 1.20 6.56
N ALA A 194 15.67 2.26 6.94
CA ALA A 194 15.69 3.48 6.13
C ALA A 194 16.37 3.27 4.79
N LYS A 195 17.46 2.49 4.75
CA LYS A 195 18.12 2.10 3.49
C LYS A 195 17.18 1.30 2.58
N ALA A 196 16.46 0.33 3.14
CA ALA A 196 15.46 -0.45 2.41
C ALA A 196 14.33 0.44 1.86
N ARG A 197 13.80 1.35 2.69
CA ARG A 197 12.78 2.34 2.27
C ARG A 197 13.28 3.27 1.17
N LEU A 198 14.53 3.72 1.26
CA LEU A 198 15.13 4.60 0.24
C LEU A 198 15.32 3.87 -1.10
N ALA A 199 15.75 2.61 -1.05
CA ALA A 199 15.83 1.74 -2.22
C ALA A 199 14.45 1.56 -2.86
N GLN A 200 13.43 1.22 -2.06
CA GLN A 200 12.04 1.11 -2.51
C GLN A 200 11.53 2.40 -3.17
N CYS A 201 11.76 3.57 -2.54
CA CYS A 201 11.36 4.86 -3.11
C CYS A 201 12.05 5.15 -4.45
N THR A 202 13.32 4.73 -4.59
CA THR A 202 14.07 4.86 -5.84
C THR A 202 13.47 3.98 -6.94
N ARG A 203 13.12 2.73 -6.59
CA ARG A 203 12.52 1.76 -7.51
C ARG A 203 11.12 2.15 -7.97
N MET A 204 10.35 2.88 -7.17
CA MET A 204 9.02 3.36 -7.57
C MET A 204 9.04 4.20 -8.85
N LEU A 205 10.17 4.84 -9.17
CA LEU A 205 10.36 5.64 -10.37
C LEU A 205 10.52 4.81 -11.66
N GLU A 206 10.71 3.49 -11.54
CA GLU A 206 10.89 2.57 -12.67
C GLU A 206 9.56 2.04 -13.21
N ALA A 207 8.45 2.21 -12.47
CA ALA A 207 7.13 1.78 -12.91
C ALA A 207 6.60 2.63 -14.07
N ARG A 208 5.70 2.04 -14.87
CA ARG A 208 5.04 2.73 -15.98
C ARG A 208 4.08 3.83 -15.52
N GLY A 209 3.55 3.69 -14.31
CA GLY A 209 2.70 4.69 -13.67
C GLY A 209 2.39 4.33 -12.23
N ILE A 210 1.87 5.31 -11.50
CA ILE A 210 1.47 5.18 -10.10
C ILE A 210 0.01 5.57 -9.99
N LEU A 211 -0.82 4.60 -9.62
CA LEU A 211 -2.21 4.78 -9.26
C LEU A 211 -2.28 5.15 -7.77
N VAL A 212 -3.00 6.21 -7.42
CA VAL A 212 -3.07 6.71 -6.03
C VAL A 212 -4.51 6.69 -5.55
N ASN A 213 -4.74 6.16 -4.36
CA ASN A 213 -6.05 6.18 -3.72
C ASN A 213 -6.39 7.56 -3.13
N SER A 214 -6.42 8.56 -4.00
CA SER A 214 -6.78 9.96 -3.70
C SER A 214 -7.56 10.55 -4.88
N PHE A 215 -8.00 11.80 -4.75
CA PHE A 215 -8.69 12.54 -5.82
C PHE A 215 -8.18 13.99 -5.89
N ASP A 216 -8.19 14.56 -7.09
CA ASP A 216 -7.53 15.83 -7.41
C ASP A 216 -7.86 16.98 -6.45
N ARG A 217 -9.12 17.11 -6.02
CA ARG A 217 -9.54 18.19 -5.09
C ARG A 217 -9.07 18.01 -3.66
N LEU A 218 -8.72 16.79 -3.23
CA LEU A 218 -8.27 16.53 -1.86
C LEU A 218 -6.86 17.07 -1.62
N GLU A 219 -5.96 16.85 -2.57
CA GLU A 219 -4.52 17.10 -2.43
C GLU A 219 -3.93 17.77 -3.69
N SER A 220 -4.63 18.77 -4.22
CA SER A 220 -4.31 19.41 -5.51
C SER A 220 -2.87 19.91 -5.61
N ARG A 221 -2.34 20.50 -4.54
CA ARG A 221 -0.95 21.00 -4.48
C ARG A 221 0.08 19.88 -4.62
N ALA A 222 -0.15 18.74 -3.97
CA ALA A 222 0.74 17.58 -4.06
C ALA A 222 0.65 16.95 -5.45
N LEU A 223 -0.56 16.84 -6.00
CA LEU A 223 -0.78 16.33 -7.35
C LEU A 223 -0.08 17.18 -8.42
N GLU A 224 -0.20 18.51 -8.32
CA GLU A 224 0.47 19.44 -9.23
C GLU A 224 2.00 19.31 -9.13
N ALA A 225 2.54 19.25 -7.91
CA ALA A 225 3.98 19.06 -7.71
C ALA A 225 4.51 17.74 -8.32
N LEU A 226 3.75 16.65 -8.19
CA LEU A 226 4.05 15.37 -8.81
C LEU A 226 3.98 15.45 -10.34
N ARG A 227 2.91 16.03 -10.90
CA ARG A 227 2.72 16.17 -12.37
C ARG A 227 3.77 17.07 -13.02
N CYS A 228 4.22 18.11 -12.32
CA CYS A 228 5.26 19.02 -12.78
C CYS A 228 6.69 18.49 -12.54
N GLY A 229 6.84 17.28 -12.00
CA GLY A 229 8.14 16.65 -11.76
C GLY A 229 8.98 17.29 -10.66
N LEU A 230 8.38 18.12 -9.81
CA LEU A 230 9.10 18.82 -8.74
C LEU A 230 9.63 17.85 -7.66
N CYS A 231 8.99 16.70 -7.51
CA CYS A 231 9.38 15.67 -6.55
C CYS A 231 10.59 14.84 -7.01
N THR A 232 10.92 14.85 -8.31
CA THR A 232 11.98 14.00 -8.90
C THR A 232 12.86 14.80 -9.87
N PRO A 233 13.51 15.91 -9.47
CA PRO A 233 14.10 16.85 -10.42
C PRO A 233 15.28 16.26 -11.23
N ARG A 234 15.81 15.08 -10.88
CA ARG A 234 16.86 14.39 -11.66
C ARG A 234 16.36 13.21 -12.49
N ARG A 235 15.06 12.88 -12.45
CA ARG A 235 14.48 11.71 -13.12
C ARG A 235 13.09 12.03 -13.68
N SER A 236 12.69 11.30 -14.72
CA SER A 236 11.31 11.38 -15.18
C SER A 236 10.37 10.85 -14.09
N THR A 237 9.31 11.59 -13.79
CA THR A 237 8.26 11.10 -12.89
C THR A 237 7.35 10.15 -13.67
N PRO A 238 7.07 8.94 -13.16
CA PRO A 238 6.01 8.10 -13.71
C PRO A 238 4.68 8.86 -13.75
N SER A 239 3.81 8.51 -14.69
CA SER A 239 2.47 9.10 -14.74
C SER A 239 1.71 8.82 -13.44
N VAL A 240 1.18 9.85 -12.79
CA VAL A 240 0.43 9.74 -11.53
C VAL A 240 -1.06 9.91 -11.79
N HIS A 241 -1.85 8.91 -11.41
CA HIS A 241 -3.30 8.86 -11.64
C HIS A 241 -4.05 8.74 -10.32
N CYS A 242 -4.90 9.73 -10.04
CA CYS A 242 -5.84 9.67 -8.92
C CYS A 242 -7.01 8.77 -9.29
N ILE A 243 -7.23 7.70 -8.52
CA ILE A 243 -8.28 6.71 -8.76
C ILE A 243 -9.20 6.53 -7.55
N GLY A 244 -9.02 7.34 -6.50
CA GLY A 244 -9.78 7.31 -5.26
C GLY A 244 -11.07 8.14 -5.30
N SER A 245 -11.90 8.06 -4.27
CA SER A 245 -11.70 7.31 -3.02
C SER A 245 -12.18 5.85 -3.16
N LEU A 246 -11.22 4.91 -3.14
CA LEU A 246 -11.45 3.48 -3.08
C LEU A 246 -11.53 3.06 -1.62
N VAL A 247 -12.74 3.10 -1.09
CA VAL A 247 -13.09 2.59 0.22
C VAL A 247 -14.04 1.42 0.02
N LEU A 248 -13.91 0.37 0.83
CA LEU A 248 -14.91 -0.69 0.84
C LEU A 248 -16.26 -0.01 1.09
N PRO A 249 -17.28 -0.24 0.24
CA PRO A 249 -18.62 0.20 0.59
C PRO A 249 -18.94 -0.43 1.95
N GLY A 250 -19.34 0.40 2.93
CA GLY A 250 -19.76 -0.10 4.23
C GLY A 250 -20.74 -1.25 4.03
N ASN A 251 -20.62 -2.32 4.81
CA ASN A 251 -21.41 -3.55 4.64
C ASN A 251 -22.90 -3.19 4.49
N THR A 252 -23.42 -3.21 3.26
CA THR A 252 -24.84 -2.92 2.98
C THR A 252 -25.71 -4.13 3.30
N GLY A 253 -25.11 -5.23 3.80
CA GLY A 253 -25.78 -6.32 4.47
C GLY A 253 -26.92 -6.92 3.67
N GLY A 254 -26.60 -7.84 2.75
CA GLY A 254 -27.53 -8.92 2.48
C GLY A 254 -27.66 -9.78 3.75
N ILE A 255 -28.89 -9.93 4.28
CA ILE A 255 -29.41 -10.95 5.23
C ILE A 255 -28.48 -11.37 6.41
N SER A 256 -27.50 -10.56 6.81
CA SER A 256 -26.83 -10.75 8.10
C SER A 256 -27.48 -9.86 9.13
N GLU A 257 -27.68 -10.40 10.34
CA GLU A 257 -28.16 -9.66 11.49
C GLU A 257 -27.28 -8.41 11.68
N ARG A 258 -27.92 -7.24 11.77
CA ARG A 258 -27.23 -5.96 11.89
C ARG A 258 -26.50 -5.95 13.24
N HIS A 259 -25.23 -5.54 13.26
CA HIS A 259 -24.46 -5.55 14.51
C HIS A 259 -25.09 -4.64 15.57
N ALA A 260 -25.20 -5.09 16.82
CA ALA A 260 -25.86 -4.36 17.91
C ALA A 260 -25.31 -2.94 18.14
N CYS A 261 -24.03 -2.68 17.79
CA CYS A 261 -23.46 -1.33 17.85
C CYS A 261 -24.16 -0.33 16.91
N LEU A 262 -24.62 -0.79 15.74
CA LEU A 262 -25.34 0.04 14.78
C LEU A 262 -26.77 0.29 15.25
N GLU A 263 -27.39 -0.69 15.91
CA GLU A 263 -28.71 -0.51 16.53
C GLU A 263 -28.65 0.51 17.69
N TRP A 264 -27.61 0.43 18.53
CA TRP A 264 -27.36 1.45 19.55
C TRP A 264 -27.11 2.83 18.92
N LEU A 265 -26.33 2.90 17.84
CA LEU A 265 -26.01 4.15 17.15
C LEU A 265 -27.27 4.85 16.63
N ASP A 266 -28.26 4.09 16.14
CA ASP A 266 -29.54 4.63 15.66
C ASP A 266 -30.37 5.30 16.76
N THR A 267 -30.11 4.98 18.03
CA THR A 267 -30.83 5.58 19.18
C THR A 267 -30.20 6.90 19.64
N GLN A 268 -29.06 7.30 19.07
CA GLN A 268 -28.33 8.49 19.48
C GLN A 268 -28.76 9.71 18.63
N PRO A 269 -28.76 10.93 19.18
CA PRO A 269 -29.01 12.14 18.40
C PRO A 269 -28.01 12.34 17.24
N ASP A 270 -28.45 13.05 16.21
CA ASP A 270 -27.60 13.40 15.07
C ASP A 270 -26.30 14.06 15.53
N ARG A 271 -25.17 13.52 15.05
CA ARG A 271 -23.81 14.03 15.30
C ARG A 271 -23.41 14.08 16.80
N SER A 272 -24.00 13.24 17.65
CA SER A 272 -23.67 13.19 19.08
C SER A 272 -22.61 12.15 19.46
N VAL A 273 -22.31 11.21 18.57
CA VAL A 273 -21.36 10.10 18.82
C VAL A 273 -20.01 10.41 18.19
N VAL A 274 -18.95 10.27 18.97
CA VAL A 274 -17.57 10.31 18.49
C VAL A 274 -17.08 8.88 18.28
N PHE A 275 -16.76 8.54 17.02
CA PHE A 275 -16.10 7.27 16.72
C PHE A 275 -14.61 7.38 17.01
N PHE A 276 -14.09 6.43 17.79
CA PHE A 276 -12.68 6.33 18.13
C PHE A 276 -12.19 4.93 17.79
N GLY A 277 -11.30 4.83 16.79
CA GLY A 277 -10.75 3.56 16.32
C GLY A 277 -9.32 3.74 15.83
N PHE A 278 -8.45 2.83 16.22
CA PHE A 278 -7.07 2.76 15.73
C PHE A 278 -6.96 1.71 14.63
N ALA A 279 -6.00 1.89 13.72
CA ALA A 279 -5.61 0.83 12.80
C ALA A 279 -5.14 -0.41 13.58
N GLN A 280 -5.32 -1.61 13.01
CA GLN A 280 -5.18 -2.90 13.70
C GLN A 280 -3.86 -3.13 14.45
N GLU A 281 -2.79 -2.41 14.11
CA GLU A 281 -1.44 -2.65 14.65
C GLU A 281 -0.95 -1.55 15.61
N LEU A 282 -1.79 -0.57 15.98
CA LEU A 282 -1.37 0.45 16.95
C LEU A 282 -1.44 -0.11 18.38
N SER A 283 -0.30 -0.15 19.07
CA SER A 283 -0.25 -0.36 20.51
C SER A 283 -0.10 0.99 21.24
N ILE A 284 -0.89 1.20 22.29
CA ILE A 284 -0.78 2.37 23.17
C ILE A 284 -0.24 1.88 24.50
N SER A 285 0.96 2.33 24.86
CA SER A 285 1.49 2.12 26.20
C SER A 285 0.99 3.21 27.13
N LEU A 286 0.38 2.81 28.25
CA LEU A 286 0.04 3.72 29.34
C LEU A 286 1.34 4.13 30.04
N ALA A 287 1.86 5.32 29.70
CA ALA A 287 2.87 5.97 30.52
C ALA A 287 2.21 6.45 31.81
N LEU A 288 2.21 5.60 32.85
CA LEU A 288 1.90 6.02 34.20
C LEU A 288 2.99 7.01 34.64
N SER A 289 2.71 8.31 34.55
CA SER A 289 3.57 9.30 35.20
C SER A 289 3.39 9.13 36.71
N ASN A 290 4.31 8.39 37.32
CA ASN A 290 4.48 8.42 38.77
C ASN A 290 5.04 9.79 39.14
N SER A 291 4.15 10.78 39.23
CA SER A 291 4.41 11.99 40.01
C SER A 291 4.37 11.59 41.48
N THR A 292 5.46 11.05 41.99
CA THR A 292 5.71 11.04 43.44
C THR A 292 5.92 12.49 43.88
N ARG A 293 4.85 13.10 44.38
CA ARG A 293 4.95 14.20 45.35
C ARG A 293 5.31 13.60 46.71
N ALA A 294 6.53 13.85 47.17
CA ALA A 294 6.89 14.08 48.57
C ALA A 294 8.21 14.85 48.59
#